data_AF-Q8F0I7-F1
#
_entry.id   AF-Q8F0I7-F1
#
_cell.length_a   1.000
_cell.length_b   1.000
_cell.length_c   1.000
_cell.angle_alpha   90.00
_cell.angle_beta   90.00
_cell.angle_gamma   90.00
#
_symmetry.space_group_name_H-M   'P 1'
#
loop_
_entity.id
_entity.type
_entity.pdbx_description
1 polymer ?
#
loop_
_entity_poly.entity_id
_entity_poly.type
_entity_poly.pdbx_seq_one_letter_code
_entity_poly.pdbx_strand_id
1 'polypeptide(L)'
;MFILSSALIVYNTFVYRKTIRSMIENSQPKFQLMNLTLEKLILAELTISSKVSTIDSLLSEEEYEKVKTLLEEIKKSNVTFREFPLEENELENLKILEDGIKNFAQYAETIHILGKDNRRQEAQILYVRGVNPLSASLRQTVKTLIEFEASNSRKNEDAAESQLTFSLYMICVLSLLSLVAGILFSRSIIRSVMFPLRKAIHFASEIQNGNLNNRIQIDRLDEMGELLEFLKKMEVSLREIIVEARISVENSEKASKEFYKVSKEFISTSETQANDSQKVADHIDRLSTLVEANTSVILTSAEHLRNLEKEIQKNLSSLIDVTESLNSLALQAKESSDTALKGQEKVDGIQKSFLEVKRTVHKINESLVKIGDISTRTNMLALNAAIEAARAGDHGRGFSVVADEISQLAEHTMKNTREITDLIEFTRSSIESGDGEMNQFSDFFTIIQENASNMARFSMHLLEDMRTQESGLNICSRKMYEIASNITDLEHSSLENKSAYSSIKQSIQDLSQGANLISAGSQEISSGAKRIDEQSGKVKRLMEKFSI
;
A
#
# COMPACT_ATOMS: atom_id res chain seq x y z
N MET A 1 -38.87 -17.07 65.68
CA MET A 1 -40.26 -16.77 66.10
C MET A 1 -41.18 -17.99 66.09
N PHE A 2 -41.19 -18.83 65.03
CA PHE A 2 -42.03 -20.04 65.00
C PHE A 2 -41.88 -20.96 66.22
N ILE A 3 -40.65 -21.27 66.63
CA ILE A 3 -40.34 -22.17 67.77
C ILE A 3 -40.92 -21.65 69.11
N LEU A 4 -40.91 -20.33 69.32
CA LEU A 4 -41.43 -19.70 70.53
C LEU A 4 -42.97 -19.77 70.61
N SER A 5 -43.67 -19.66 69.47
CA SER A 5 -45.13 -19.77 69.44
C SER A 5 -45.62 -21.18 69.74
N SER A 6 -44.88 -22.20 69.27
CA SER A 6 -45.25 -23.61 69.47
C SER A 6 -45.12 -24.04 70.93
N ALA A 7 -44.08 -23.58 71.63
CA ALA A 7 -43.87 -23.88 73.04
C ALA A 7 -44.98 -23.29 73.94
N LEU A 8 -45.47 -22.09 73.61
CA LEU A 8 -46.50 -21.40 74.39
C LEU A 8 -47.88 -22.08 74.27
N ILE A 9 -48.22 -22.58 73.07
CA ILE A 9 -49.48 -23.30 72.82
C ILE A 9 -49.56 -24.59 73.64
N VAL A 10 -48.47 -25.35 73.74
CA VAL A 10 -48.40 -26.61 74.50
C VAL A 10 -48.60 -26.34 76.00
N TYR A 11 -47.97 -25.31 76.54
CA TYR A 11 -48.09 -24.93 77.95
C TYR A 11 -49.53 -24.58 78.34
N ASN A 12 -50.19 -23.73 77.55
CA ASN A 12 -51.57 -23.30 77.83
C ASN A 12 -52.57 -24.46 77.74
N THR A 13 -52.37 -25.39 76.81
CA THR A 13 -53.23 -26.58 76.66
C THR A 13 -53.13 -27.52 77.86
N PHE A 14 -51.94 -27.68 78.44
CA PHE A 14 -51.70 -28.53 79.61
C PHE A 14 -52.42 -28.01 80.86
N VAL A 15 -52.37 -26.71 81.11
CA VAL A 15 -52.99 -26.08 82.28
C VAL A 15 -54.52 -26.16 82.21
N TYR A 16 -55.11 -25.85 81.04
CA TYR A 16 -56.56 -25.92 80.84
C TYR A 16 -57.14 -27.31 81.12
N ARG A 17 -56.46 -28.36 80.64
CA ARG A 17 -56.86 -29.76 80.85
C ARG A 17 -56.87 -30.16 82.33
N LYS A 18 -55.95 -29.61 83.14
CA LYS A 18 -55.85 -29.89 84.57
C LYS A 18 -57.07 -29.36 85.34
N THR A 19 -57.52 -28.15 85.03
CA THR A 19 -58.67 -27.50 85.71
C THR A 19 -59.98 -28.23 85.44
N ILE A 20 -60.27 -28.59 84.18
CA ILE A 20 -61.49 -29.32 83.83
C ILE A 20 -61.57 -30.69 84.51
N ARG A 21 -60.45 -31.40 84.58
CA ARG A 21 -60.40 -32.75 85.19
C ARG A 21 -60.82 -32.73 86.66
N SER A 22 -60.33 -31.74 87.42
CA SER A 22 -60.68 -31.55 88.84
C SER A 22 -62.18 -31.35 89.05
N MET A 23 -62.84 -30.63 88.14
CA MET A 23 -64.28 -30.33 88.24
C MET A 23 -65.14 -31.59 88.05
N ILE A 24 -64.78 -32.42 87.08
CA ILE A 24 -65.51 -33.66 86.74
C ILE A 24 -65.30 -34.75 87.80
N GLU A 25 -64.06 -34.93 88.27
CA GLU A 25 -63.73 -36.03 89.18
C GLU A 25 -64.13 -35.76 90.65
N ASN A 26 -64.19 -34.50 91.10
CA ASN A 26 -64.37 -34.16 92.53
C ASN A 26 -65.68 -33.43 92.87
N SER A 27 -65.98 -32.29 92.24
CA SER A 27 -67.11 -31.44 92.67
C SER A 27 -68.48 -31.96 92.27
N GLN A 28 -68.61 -32.51 91.05
CA GLN A 28 -69.87 -33.07 90.54
C GLN A 28 -70.43 -34.22 91.41
N PRO A 29 -69.62 -35.25 91.77
CA PRO A 29 -70.09 -36.32 92.65
C PRO A 29 -70.50 -35.85 94.05
N LYS A 30 -69.73 -34.93 94.65
CA LYS A 30 -70.02 -34.35 95.97
C LYS A 30 -71.38 -33.65 95.99
N PHE A 31 -71.67 -32.85 94.97
CA PHE A 31 -72.95 -32.16 94.82
C PHE A 31 -74.14 -33.13 94.71
N GLN A 32 -74.00 -34.22 93.94
CA GLN A 32 -75.04 -35.24 93.81
C GLN A 32 -75.32 -35.96 95.13
N LEU A 33 -74.26 -36.29 95.89
CA LEU A 33 -74.35 -37.03 97.13
C LEU A 33 -75.07 -36.25 98.24
N MET A 34 -74.83 -34.94 98.35
CA MET A 34 -75.49 -34.09 99.34
C MET A 34 -76.95 -33.80 98.99
N ASN A 35 -77.30 -33.68 97.70
CA ASN A 35 -78.71 -33.61 97.31
C ASN A 35 -79.48 -34.89 97.69
N LEU A 36 -78.90 -36.05 97.46
CA LEU A 36 -79.49 -37.33 97.85
C LEU A 36 -79.66 -37.42 99.38
N THR A 37 -78.68 -36.89 100.13
CA THR A 37 -78.73 -36.82 101.60
C THR A 37 -79.86 -35.92 102.09
N LEU A 38 -80.04 -34.76 101.46
CA LEU A 38 -81.12 -33.82 101.78
C LEU A 38 -82.49 -34.46 101.52
N GLU A 39 -82.65 -35.12 100.38
CA GLU A 39 -83.89 -35.80 99.99
C GLU A 39 -84.29 -36.87 101.03
N LYS A 40 -83.33 -37.73 101.41
CA LYS A 40 -83.56 -38.79 102.42
C LYS A 40 -83.88 -38.24 103.80
N LEU A 41 -83.23 -37.14 104.20
CA LEU A 41 -83.48 -36.49 105.49
C LEU A 41 -84.92 -35.96 105.57
N ILE A 42 -85.39 -35.33 104.49
CA ILE A 42 -86.77 -34.82 104.38
C ILE A 42 -87.78 -35.98 104.45
N LEU A 43 -87.51 -37.09 103.76
CA LEU A 43 -88.34 -38.30 103.80
C LEU A 43 -88.43 -38.88 105.23
N ALA A 44 -87.31 -38.96 105.94
CA ALA A 44 -87.26 -39.47 107.31
C ALA A 44 -88.11 -38.58 108.25
N GLU A 45 -87.99 -37.27 108.12
CA GLU A 45 -88.79 -36.31 108.90
C GLU A 45 -90.29 -36.37 108.58
N LEU A 46 -90.67 -36.40 107.30
CA LEU A 46 -92.07 -36.50 106.88
C LEU A 46 -92.75 -37.76 107.43
N THR A 47 -92.00 -38.86 107.47
CA THR A 47 -92.47 -40.13 108.02
C THR A 47 -92.83 -39.97 109.51
N ILE A 48 -91.97 -39.33 110.32
CA ILE A 48 -92.26 -39.05 111.73
C ILE A 48 -93.41 -38.03 111.86
N SER A 49 -93.37 -36.94 111.07
CA SER A 49 -94.34 -35.84 111.12
C SER A 49 -95.77 -36.32 110.87
N SER A 50 -95.97 -37.13 109.83
CA SER A 50 -97.31 -37.53 109.37
C SER A 50 -98.10 -38.31 110.43
N LYS A 51 -97.41 -38.98 111.35
CA LYS A 51 -98.01 -39.83 112.38
C LYS A 51 -98.08 -39.17 113.74
N VAL A 52 -97.07 -38.40 114.12
CA VAL A 52 -97.10 -37.65 115.38
C VAL A 52 -98.12 -36.50 115.35
N SER A 53 -98.51 -36.03 114.15
CA SER A 53 -99.53 -34.97 113.97
C SER A 53 -100.96 -35.46 113.78
N THR A 54 -101.20 -36.73 113.43
CA THR A 54 -102.54 -37.29 113.24
C THR A 54 -103.00 -38.05 114.48
N ILE A 55 -104.11 -37.63 115.08
CA ILE A 55 -104.62 -38.11 116.38
C ILE A 55 -104.92 -39.63 116.40
N ASP A 56 -104.99 -40.26 115.23
CA ASP A 56 -105.53 -41.62 115.02
C ASP A 56 -104.51 -42.77 114.95
N SER A 57 -103.18 -42.56 114.95
CA SER A 57 -102.24 -43.71 114.93
C SER A 57 -100.87 -43.43 115.52
N LEU A 58 -100.42 -44.33 116.40
CA LEU A 58 -99.06 -44.42 116.94
C LEU A 58 -98.07 -44.84 115.84
N LEU A 59 -96.80 -44.41 115.92
CA LEU A 59 -95.73 -44.86 115.02
C LEU A 59 -95.68 -46.40 115.00
N SER A 60 -95.96 -47.00 113.85
CA SER A 60 -95.91 -48.45 113.71
C SER A 60 -94.45 -48.94 113.62
N GLU A 61 -94.17 -50.20 113.98
CA GLU A 61 -92.84 -50.79 113.81
C GLU A 61 -92.32 -50.69 112.36
N GLU A 62 -93.22 -50.80 111.37
CA GLU A 62 -92.84 -50.69 109.96
C GLU A 62 -92.34 -49.28 109.58
N GLU A 63 -92.94 -48.23 110.16
CA GLU A 63 -92.58 -46.85 109.88
C GLU A 63 -91.29 -46.43 110.60
N TYR A 64 -91.08 -46.93 111.82
CA TYR A 64 -89.80 -46.74 112.53
C TYR A 64 -88.65 -47.39 111.77
N GLU A 65 -88.82 -48.62 111.27
CA GLU A 65 -87.79 -49.27 110.46
C GLU A 65 -87.54 -48.57 109.11
N LYS A 66 -88.55 -47.92 108.51
CA LYS A 66 -88.34 -47.03 107.34
C LYS A 66 -87.46 -45.83 107.69
N VAL A 67 -87.74 -45.15 108.80
CA VAL A 67 -86.91 -44.00 109.26
C VAL A 67 -85.48 -44.46 109.54
N LYS A 68 -85.30 -45.59 110.22
CA LYS A 68 -83.98 -46.16 110.53
C LYS A 68 -83.21 -46.52 109.26
N THR A 69 -83.87 -47.12 108.27
CA THR A 69 -83.27 -47.42 106.96
C THR A 69 -82.80 -46.15 106.27
N LEU A 70 -83.63 -45.10 106.24
CA LEU A 70 -83.26 -43.81 105.66
C LEU A 70 -82.06 -43.17 106.36
N LEU A 71 -81.99 -43.23 107.69
CA LEU A 71 -80.86 -42.69 108.45
C LEU A 71 -79.56 -43.50 108.22
N GLU A 72 -79.64 -44.82 108.06
CA GLU A 72 -78.49 -45.65 107.68
C GLU A 72 -78.00 -45.35 106.27
N GLU A 73 -78.92 -45.11 105.32
CA GLU A 73 -78.55 -44.68 103.98
C GLU A 73 -77.88 -43.30 103.96
N ILE A 74 -78.34 -42.36 104.80
CA ILE A 74 -77.67 -41.07 104.94
C ILE A 74 -76.28 -41.24 105.55
N LYS A 75 -76.12 -42.09 106.57
CA LYS A 75 -74.78 -42.40 107.12
C LYS A 75 -73.86 -42.95 106.04
N LYS A 76 -74.35 -43.85 105.18
CA LYS A 76 -73.56 -44.38 104.06
C LYS A 76 -73.18 -43.28 103.06
N SER A 77 -74.11 -42.39 102.71
CA SER A 77 -73.83 -41.22 101.88
C SER A 77 -72.77 -40.31 102.52
N ASN A 78 -72.80 -40.08 103.83
CA ASN A 78 -71.79 -39.27 104.51
C ASN A 78 -70.40 -39.93 104.52
N VAL A 79 -70.32 -41.26 104.65
CA VAL A 79 -69.05 -42.01 104.53
C VAL A 79 -68.46 -41.85 103.13
N THR A 80 -69.28 -42.00 102.08
CA THR A 80 -68.81 -41.78 100.70
C THR A 80 -68.43 -40.32 100.46
N PHE A 81 -69.08 -39.35 101.13
CA PHE A 81 -68.68 -37.94 101.03
C PHE A 81 -67.27 -37.69 101.58
N ARG A 82 -66.85 -38.43 102.63
CA ARG A 82 -65.50 -38.34 103.21
C ARG A 82 -64.39 -38.86 102.31
N GLU A 83 -64.70 -39.66 101.29
CA GLU A 83 -63.68 -40.17 100.36
C GLU A 83 -63.20 -39.09 99.38
N PHE A 84 -63.97 -38.03 99.20
CA PHE A 84 -63.58 -36.88 98.39
C PHE A 84 -62.66 -35.93 99.18
N PRO A 85 -61.79 -35.16 98.49
CA PRO A 85 -61.04 -34.09 99.14
C PRO A 85 -62.01 -33.03 99.67
N LEU A 86 -62.04 -32.86 100.99
CA LEU A 86 -62.92 -31.92 101.70
C LEU A 86 -62.13 -30.70 102.16
N GLU A 87 -62.70 -29.51 101.99
CA GLU A 87 -62.20 -28.29 102.62
C GLU A 87 -62.59 -28.24 104.11
N GLU A 88 -61.88 -27.42 104.89
CA GLU A 88 -62.05 -27.33 106.35
C GLU A 88 -63.51 -27.02 106.74
N ASN A 89 -64.19 -26.17 105.96
CA ASN A 89 -65.59 -25.82 106.16
C ASN A 89 -66.57 -26.96 105.78
N GLU A 90 -66.24 -27.79 104.79
CA GLU A 90 -67.04 -28.97 104.44
C GLU A 90 -66.95 -30.04 105.55
N LEU A 91 -65.75 -30.22 106.11
CA LEU A 91 -65.50 -31.17 107.20
C LEU A 91 -66.28 -30.79 108.47
N GLU A 92 -66.33 -29.50 108.81
CA GLU A 92 -67.08 -28.98 109.95
C GLU A 92 -68.59 -29.21 109.79
N ASN A 93 -69.16 -28.84 108.63
CA ASN A 93 -70.58 -29.04 108.36
C ASN A 93 -70.96 -30.53 108.26
N LEU A 94 -70.09 -31.38 107.73
CA LEU A 94 -70.32 -32.83 107.70
C LEU A 94 -70.37 -33.41 109.11
N LYS A 95 -69.53 -32.93 110.03
CA LYS A 95 -69.54 -33.36 111.43
C LYS A 95 -70.83 -32.95 112.14
N ILE A 96 -71.30 -31.72 111.91
CA ILE A 96 -72.60 -31.24 112.43
C ILE A 96 -73.74 -32.12 111.92
N LEU A 97 -73.71 -32.50 110.64
CA LEU A 97 -74.68 -33.40 110.04
C LEU A 97 -74.65 -34.80 110.68
N GLU A 98 -73.45 -35.40 110.85
CA GLU A 98 -73.28 -36.72 111.47
C GLU A 98 -73.80 -36.75 112.92
N ASP A 99 -73.46 -35.75 113.73
CA ASP A 99 -73.90 -35.67 115.13
C ASP A 99 -75.40 -35.37 115.22
N GLY A 100 -75.92 -34.51 114.34
CA GLY A 100 -77.35 -34.24 114.25
C GLY A 100 -78.15 -35.49 113.83
N ILE A 101 -77.65 -36.31 112.90
CA ILE A 101 -78.31 -37.57 112.51
C ILE A 101 -78.36 -38.56 113.67
N LYS A 102 -77.31 -38.66 114.49
CA LYS A 102 -77.33 -39.52 115.70
C LYS A 102 -78.40 -39.07 116.68
N ASN A 103 -78.48 -37.77 116.93
CA ASN A 103 -79.51 -37.20 117.80
C ASN A 103 -80.91 -37.40 117.21
N PHE A 104 -81.06 -37.27 115.89
CA PHE A 104 -82.33 -37.52 115.20
C PHE A 104 -82.79 -38.97 115.34
N ALA A 105 -81.85 -39.93 115.23
CA ALA A 105 -82.13 -41.34 115.47
C ALA A 105 -82.59 -41.60 116.92
N GLN A 106 -81.93 -41.01 117.91
CA GLN A 106 -82.31 -41.14 119.33
C GLN A 106 -83.71 -40.57 119.60
N TYR A 107 -84.04 -39.41 119.02
CA TYR A 107 -85.39 -38.85 119.16
C TYR A 107 -86.43 -39.73 118.46
N ALA A 108 -86.14 -40.27 117.28
CA ALA A 108 -87.04 -41.19 116.59
C ALA A 108 -87.31 -42.45 117.43
N GLU A 109 -86.28 -43.02 118.05
CA GLU A 109 -86.39 -44.17 118.95
C GLU A 109 -87.21 -43.84 120.19
N THR A 110 -86.97 -42.69 120.82
CA THR A 110 -87.70 -42.26 122.01
C THR A 110 -89.18 -41.99 121.70
N ILE A 111 -89.48 -41.40 120.53
CA ILE A 111 -90.86 -41.20 120.05
C ILE A 111 -91.55 -42.56 119.84
N HIS A 112 -90.83 -43.54 119.29
CA HIS A 112 -91.36 -44.91 119.11
C HIS A 112 -91.67 -45.57 120.46
N ILE A 113 -90.78 -45.46 121.45
CA ILE A 113 -90.98 -45.99 122.81
C ILE A 113 -92.14 -45.30 123.52
N LEU A 114 -92.17 -43.96 123.53
CA LEU A 114 -93.29 -43.18 124.09
C LEU A 114 -94.62 -43.52 123.41
N GLY A 115 -94.55 -43.88 122.12
CA GLY A 115 -95.67 -44.42 121.39
C GLY A 115 -96.17 -45.76 121.93
N LYS A 116 -95.27 -46.72 122.19
CA LYS A 116 -95.61 -48.03 122.79
C LYS A 116 -96.21 -47.90 124.20
N ASP A 117 -95.70 -46.97 125.00
CA ASP A 117 -96.21 -46.71 126.36
C ASP A 117 -97.51 -45.88 126.38
N ASN A 118 -98.08 -45.59 125.21
CA ASN A 118 -99.31 -44.81 125.00
C ASN A 118 -99.23 -43.37 125.56
N ARG A 119 -98.02 -42.84 125.78
CA ARG A 119 -97.74 -41.48 126.28
C ARG A 119 -97.66 -40.47 125.12
N ARG A 120 -98.78 -40.34 124.39
CA ARG A 120 -98.86 -39.62 123.09
C ARG A 120 -98.51 -38.13 123.16
N GLN A 121 -98.96 -37.43 124.21
CA GLN A 121 -98.69 -36.00 124.36
C GLN A 121 -97.18 -35.72 124.50
N GLU A 122 -96.45 -36.63 125.17
CA GLU A 122 -95.00 -36.49 125.35
C GLU A 122 -94.23 -36.75 124.05
N ALA A 123 -94.67 -37.72 123.24
CA ALA A 123 -94.12 -37.95 121.91
C ALA A 123 -94.32 -36.73 120.98
N GLN A 124 -95.49 -36.08 121.04
CA GLN A 124 -95.77 -34.88 120.27
C GLN A 124 -94.93 -33.67 120.72
N ILE A 125 -94.76 -33.48 122.04
CA ILE A 125 -93.86 -32.45 122.58
C ILE A 125 -92.42 -32.71 122.15
N LEU A 126 -91.94 -33.96 122.21
CA LEU A 126 -90.58 -34.32 121.82
C LEU A 126 -90.34 -34.12 120.31
N TYR A 127 -91.34 -34.38 119.48
CA TYR A 127 -91.27 -34.07 118.06
C TYR A 127 -91.17 -32.56 117.80
N VAL A 128 -92.07 -31.77 118.38
CA VAL A 128 -92.13 -30.31 118.14
C VAL A 128 -90.93 -29.58 118.73
N ARG A 129 -90.46 -29.96 119.93
CA ARG A 129 -89.33 -29.31 120.59
C ARG A 129 -87.97 -29.93 120.29
N GLY A 130 -87.90 -31.18 119.87
CA GLY A 130 -86.65 -31.91 119.60
C GLY A 130 -86.44 -32.17 118.12
N VAL A 131 -87.26 -33.02 117.52
CA VAL A 131 -87.08 -33.50 116.14
C VAL A 131 -87.17 -32.37 115.11
N ASN A 132 -88.19 -31.53 115.17
CA ASN A 132 -88.45 -30.48 114.17
C ASN A 132 -87.34 -29.39 114.13
N PRO A 133 -86.88 -28.80 115.26
CA PRO A 133 -85.75 -27.87 115.19
C PRO A 133 -84.45 -28.56 114.76
N LEU A 134 -84.24 -29.82 115.15
CA LEU A 134 -83.06 -30.58 114.73
C LEU A 134 -83.08 -30.90 113.24
N SER A 135 -84.20 -31.34 112.68
CA SER A 135 -84.35 -31.58 111.23
C SER A 135 -84.18 -30.30 110.43
N ALA A 136 -84.74 -29.18 110.90
CA ALA A 136 -84.54 -27.87 110.29
C ALA A 136 -83.06 -27.46 110.25
N SER A 137 -82.34 -27.66 111.36
CA SER A 137 -80.90 -27.43 111.42
C SER A 137 -80.14 -28.35 110.45
N LEU A 138 -80.47 -29.65 110.44
CA LEU A 138 -79.81 -30.62 109.56
C LEU A 138 -80.05 -30.30 108.08
N ARG A 139 -81.28 -29.94 107.68
CA ARG A 139 -81.58 -29.50 106.31
C ARG A 139 -80.76 -28.27 105.93
N GLN A 140 -80.62 -27.31 106.85
CA GLN A 140 -79.81 -26.12 106.62
C GLN A 140 -78.34 -26.49 106.43
N THR A 141 -77.78 -27.38 107.25
CA THR A 141 -76.38 -27.85 107.12
C THR A 141 -76.13 -28.53 105.78
N VAL A 142 -77.01 -29.44 105.34
CA VAL A 142 -76.88 -30.10 104.03
C VAL A 142 -77.00 -29.09 102.89
N LYS A 143 -77.91 -28.10 103.01
CA LYS A 143 -78.04 -27.03 102.01
C LYS A 143 -76.78 -26.17 101.91
N THR A 144 -76.15 -25.83 103.04
CA THR A 144 -74.87 -25.11 103.05
C THR A 144 -73.77 -25.88 102.32
N LEU A 145 -73.71 -27.21 102.50
CA LEU A 145 -72.76 -28.07 101.77
C LEU A 145 -73.02 -28.08 100.26
N ILE A 146 -74.29 -28.13 99.84
CA ILE A 146 -74.67 -28.06 98.42
C ILE A 146 -74.29 -26.70 97.79
N GLU A 147 -74.59 -25.60 98.50
CA GLU A 147 -74.27 -24.24 98.02
C GLU A 147 -72.76 -24.01 97.92
N PHE A 148 -71.97 -24.61 98.81
CA PHE A 148 -70.51 -24.55 98.77
C PHE A 148 -69.93 -25.19 97.49
N GLU A 149 -70.36 -26.41 97.15
CA GLU A 149 -69.92 -27.09 95.92
C GLU A 149 -70.38 -26.37 94.64
N ALA A 150 -71.57 -25.77 94.66
CA ALA A 150 -72.05 -24.94 93.56
C ALA A 150 -71.18 -23.68 93.38
N SER A 151 -70.74 -23.03 94.47
CA SER A 151 -69.85 -21.87 94.39
C SER A 151 -68.45 -22.24 93.92
N ASN A 152 -67.91 -23.40 94.33
CA ASN A 152 -66.58 -23.83 93.93
C ASN A 152 -66.53 -24.18 92.43
N SER A 153 -67.60 -24.78 91.90
CA SER A 153 -67.75 -25.06 90.48
C SER A 153 -67.71 -23.78 89.63
N ARG A 154 -68.43 -22.71 90.02
CA ARG A 154 -68.41 -21.43 89.28
C ARG A 154 -67.02 -20.78 89.23
N LYS A 155 -66.29 -20.78 90.35
CA LYS A 155 -64.93 -20.20 90.40
C LYS A 155 -63.97 -20.89 89.42
N ASN A 156 -64.08 -22.21 89.29
CA ASN A 156 -63.24 -22.98 88.38
C ASN A 156 -63.59 -22.77 86.90
N GLU A 157 -64.85 -22.43 86.60
CA GLU A 157 -65.32 -22.12 85.24
C GLU A 157 -64.80 -20.74 84.77
N ASP A 158 -64.94 -19.70 85.60
CA ASP A 158 -64.44 -18.35 85.30
C ASP A 158 -62.90 -18.33 85.09
N ALA A 159 -62.18 -19.10 85.92
CA ALA A 159 -60.72 -19.24 85.79
C ALA A 159 -60.31 -19.90 84.45
N ALA A 160 -61.12 -20.84 83.94
CA ALA A 160 -60.86 -21.50 82.68
C ALA A 160 -61.10 -20.57 81.46
N GLU A 161 -62.15 -19.76 81.49
CA GLU A 161 -62.45 -18.79 80.42
C GLU A 161 -61.39 -17.68 80.31
N SER A 162 -60.95 -17.12 81.45
CA SER A 162 -59.92 -16.08 81.45
C SER A 162 -58.58 -16.58 80.89
N GLN A 163 -58.26 -17.86 81.09
CA GLN A 163 -57.01 -18.44 80.58
C GLN A 163 -57.05 -18.66 79.05
N LEU A 164 -58.23 -19.00 78.52
CA LEU A 164 -58.43 -19.23 77.09
C LEU A 164 -58.32 -17.93 76.28
N THR A 165 -58.94 -16.85 76.78
CA THR A 165 -58.87 -15.52 76.16
C THR A 165 -57.45 -14.94 76.14
N PHE A 166 -56.70 -15.05 77.24
CA PHE A 166 -55.29 -14.64 77.29
C PHE A 166 -54.43 -15.40 76.26
N SER A 167 -54.68 -16.70 76.09
CA SER A 167 -53.95 -17.54 75.14
C SER A 167 -54.18 -17.11 73.68
N LEU A 168 -55.39 -16.70 73.32
CA LEU A 168 -55.73 -16.23 71.97
C LEU A 168 -55.03 -14.92 71.60
N TYR A 169 -54.96 -13.95 72.52
CA TYR A 169 -54.28 -12.67 72.27
C TYR A 169 -52.79 -12.85 71.93
N MET A 170 -52.09 -13.74 72.65
CA MET A 170 -50.67 -13.98 72.42
C MET A 170 -50.36 -14.55 71.02
N ILE A 171 -51.24 -15.39 70.47
CA ILE A 171 -51.08 -15.98 69.13
C ILE A 171 -51.23 -14.90 68.04
N CYS A 172 -52.20 -13.99 68.19
CA CYS A 172 -52.44 -12.92 67.22
C CYS A 172 -51.25 -11.95 67.13
N VAL A 173 -50.67 -11.54 68.26
CA VAL A 173 -49.53 -10.60 68.29
C VAL A 173 -48.29 -11.18 67.61
N LEU A 174 -47.96 -12.45 67.90
CA LEU A 174 -46.79 -13.10 67.31
C LEU A 174 -46.93 -13.29 65.79
N SER A 175 -48.14 -13.59 65.31
CA SER A 175 -48.42 -13.73 63.87
C SER A 175 -48.24 -12.40 63.13
N LEU A 176 -48.69 -11.30 63.71
CA LEU A 176 -48.57 -9.96 63.11
C LEU A 176 -47.09 -9.52 63.00
N LEU A 177 -46.28 -9.73 64.04
CA LEU A 177 -44.86 -9.38 64.03
C LEU A 177 -44.08 -10.15 62.96
N SER A 178 -44.42 -11.43 62.74
CA SER A 178 -43.77 -12.24 61.70
C SER A 178 -44.07 -11.74 60.28
N LEU A 179 -45.29 -11.27 60.04
CA LEU A 179 -45.69 -10.72 58.74
C LEU A 179 -44.91 -9.43 58.41
N VAL A 180 -44.81 -8.52 59.38
CA VAL A 180 -44.09 -7.24 59.22
C VAL A 180 -42.60 -7.48 58.95
N ALA A 181 -41.97 -8.40 59.68
CA ALA A 181 -40.57 -8.75 59.47
C ALA A 181 -40.31 -9.30 58.06
N GLY A 182 -41.23 -10.14 57.54
CA GLY A 182 -41.13 -10.68 56.19
C GLY A 182 -41.19 -9.59 55.09
N ILE A 183 -42.09 -8.62 55.25
CA ILE A 183 -42.24 -7.50 54.30
C ILE A 183 -40.98 -6.62 54.27
N LEU A 184 -40.44 -6.27 55.44
CA LEU A 184 -39.22 -5.45 55.54
C LEU A 184 -38.01 -6.15 54.93
N PHE A 185 -37.85 -7.45 55.17
CA PHE A 185 -36.76 -8.25 54.62
C PHE A 185 -36.84 -8.36 53.09
N SER A 186 -38.04 -8.64 52.56
CA SER A 186 -38.27 -8.68 51.10
C SER A 186 -37.94 -7.35 50.43
N ARG A 187 -38.37 -6.23 51.03
CA ARG A 187 -38.08 -4.89 50.53
C ARG A 187 -36.58 -4.58 50.51
N SER A 188 -35.82 -5.08 51.49
CA SER A 188 -34.37 -4.90 51.55
C SER A 188 -33.67 -5.58 50.38
N ILE A 189 -33.99 -6.85 50.08
CA ILE A 189 -33.40 -7.62 48.97
C ILE A 189 -33.70 -6.98 47.61
N ILE A 190 -34.94 -6.52 47.41
CA ILE A 190 -35.36 -5.85 46.17
C ILE A 190 -34.50 -4.59 45.92
N ARG A 191 -34.23 -3.82 46.97
CA ARG A 191 -33.48 -2.56 46.86
C ARG A 191 -31.96 -2.76 46.78
N SER A 192 -31.41 -3.76 47.45
CA SER A 192 -29.96 -3.98 47.48
C SER A 192 -29.43 -4.81 46.31
N VAL A 193 -30.19 -5.78 45.80
CA VAL A 193 -29.71 -6.70 44.74
C VAL A 193 -30.48 -6.51 43.44
N MET A 194 -31.82 -6.58 43.49
CA MET A 194 -32.62 -6.71 42.27
C MET A 194 -32.59 -5.43 41.40
N PHE A 195 -32.57 -4.26 42.04
CA PHE A 195 -32.53 -2.98 41.31
C PHE A 195 -31.16 -2.68 40.64
N PRO A 196 -30.01 -2.79 41.33
CA PRO A 196 -28.70 -2.65 40.68
C PRO A 196 -28.44 -3.71 39.59
N LEU A 197 -28.86 -4.96 39.81
CA LEU A 197 -28.71 -6.00 38.80
C LEU A 197 -29.51 -5.68 37.52
N ARG A 198 -30.72 -5.14 37.67
CA ARG A 198 -31.53 -4.71 36.52
C ARG A 198 -30.89 -3.52 35.79
N LYS A 199 -30.27 -2.58 36.51
CA LYS A 199 -29.48 -1.49 35.91
C LYS A 199 -28.29 -2.06 35.11
N ALA A 200 -27.56 -3.03 35.66
CA ALA A 200 -26.43 -3.67 34.98
C ALA A 200 -26.85 -4.39 33.69
N ILE A 201 -27.94 -5.16 33.74
CA ILE A 201 -28.49 -5.85 32.56
C ILE A 201 -28.93 -4.84 31.50
N HIS A 202 -29.64 -3.78 31.90
CA HIS A 202 -30.06 -2.76 30.95
C HIS A 202 -28.86 -2.07 30.31
N PHE A 203 -27.84 -1.70 31.10
CA PHE A 203 -26.64 -1.07 30.57
C PHE A 203 -25.85 -1.99 29.64
N ALA A 204 -25.72 -3.27 29.98
CA ALA A 204 -25.11 -4.27 29.09
C ALA A 204 -25.92 -4.46 27.80
N SER A 205 -27.26 -4.40 27.87
CA SER A 205 -28.14 -4.45 26.70
C SER A 205 -27.99 -3.21 25.81
N GLU A 206 -27.79 -2.02 26.39
CA GLU A 206 -27.50 -0.81 25.63
C GLU A 206 -26.15 -0.91 24.90
N ILE A 207 -25.10 -1.43 25.55
CA ILE A 207 -23.81 -1.73 24.91
C ILE A 207 -23.98 -2.74 23.77
N GLN A 208 -24.75 -3.81 23.99
CA GLN A 208 -25.03 -4.84 22.96
C GLN A 208 -25.74 -4.24 21.73
N ASN A 209 -26.65 -3.30 21.95
CA ASN A 209 -27.37 -2.60 20.89
C ASN A 209 -26.54 -1.50 20.22
N GLY A 210 -25.29 -1.31 20.64
CA GLY A 210 -24.37 -0.33 20.09
C GLY A 210 -24.50 1.07 20.69
N ASN A 211 -25.32 1.28 21.72
CA ASN A 211 -25.42 2.57 22.40
C ASN A 211 -24.31 2.71 23.46
N LEU A 212 -23.23 3.40 23.10
CA LEU A 212 -22.06 3.71 23.93
C LEU A 212 -22.09 5.16 24.48
N ASN A 213 -23.22 5.86 24.39
CA ASN A 213 -23.34 7.22 24.92
C ASN A 213 -24.11 7.28 26.26
N ASN A 214 -24.32 6.13 26.90
CA ASN A 214 -25.17 6.05 28.07
C ASN A 214 -24.40 6.32 29.37
N ARG A 215 -24.98 7.09 30.30
CA ARG A 215 -24.34 7.45 31.57
C ARG A 215 -24.88 6.60 32.71
N ILE A 216 -24.06 5.67 33.19
CA ILE A 216 -24.37 4.90 34.40
C ILE A 216 -23.85 5.62 35.66
N GLN A 217 -24.76 5.93 36.58
CA GLN A 217 -24.41 6.44 37.91
C GLN A 217 -24.18 5.25 38.85
N ILE A 218 -22.99 5.21 39.46
CA ILE A 218 -22.57 4.20 40.44
C ILE A 218 -22.78 4.83 41.82
N ASP A 219 -23.84 4.41 42.51
CA ASP A 219 -24.30 4.97 43.79
C ASP A 219 -24.01 4.05 44.99
N ARG A 220 -23.17 3.02 44.81
CA ARG A 220 -22.91 1.96 45.80
C ARG A 220 -21.44 1.51 45.78
N LEU A 221 -20.98 1.01 46.93
CA LEU A 221 -19.62 0.51 47.20
C LEU A 221 -19.62 -1.00 47.51
N ASP A 222 -20.67 -1.71 47.11
CA ASP A 222 -20.79 -3.17 47.23
C ASP A 222 -20.40 -3.86 45.91
N GLU A 223 -20.48 -5.18 45.86
CA GLU A 223 -20.13 -6.00 44.69
C GLU A 223 -20.96 -5.63 43.44
N MET A 224 -22.17 -5.08 43.64
CA MET A 224 -23.00 -4.58 42.55
C MET A 224 -22.47 -3.24 42.02
N GLY A 225 -21.94 -2.38 42.89
CA GLY A 225 -21.21 -1.18 42.50
C GLY A 225 -19.98 -1.49 41.65
N GLU A 226 -19.18 -2.48 42.07
CA GLU A 226 -17.99 -2.94 41.34
C GLU A 226 -18.35 -3.49 39.94
N LEU A 227 -19.43 -4.29 39.83
CA LEU A 227 -19.94 -4.77 38.54
C LEU A 227 -20.31 -3.62 37.59
N LEU A 228 -21.01 -2.61 38.09
CA LEU A 228 -21.39 -1.43 37.29
C LEU A 228 -20.15 -0.64 36.85
N GLU A 229 -19.11 -0.58 37.68
CA GLU A 229 -17.82 0.05 37.33
C GLU A 229 -17.09 -0.72 36.22
N PHE A 230 -17.04 -2.05 36.29
CA PHE A 230 -16.45 -2.87 35.23
C PHE A 230 -17.19 -2.71 33.90
N LEU A 231 -18.52 -2.72 33.91
CA LEU A 231 -19.32 -2.48 32.71
C LEU A 231 -19.06 -1.08 32.14
N LYS A 232 -18.91 -0.06 32.99
CA LYS A 232 -18.56 1.30 32.56
C LYS A 232 -17.17 1.36 31.92
N LYS A 233 -16.16 0.72 32.51
CA LYS A 233 -14.82 0.65 31.92
C LYS A 233 -14.84 -0.05 30.55
N MET A 234 -15.61 -1.13 30.42
CA MET A 234 -15.80 -1.83 29.15
C MET A 234 -16.46 -0.94 28.08
N GLU A 235 -17.50 -0.16 28.43
CA GLU A 235 -18.12 0.82 27.54
C GLU A 235 -17.08 1.84 27.04
N VAL A 236 -16.32 2.45 27.94
CA VAL A 236 -15.28 3.44 27.61
C VAL A 236 -14.24 2.85 26.66
N SER A 237 -13.72 1.65 26.95
CA SER A 237 -12.73 1.01 26.07
C SER A 237 -13.31 0.65 24.70
N LEU A 238 -14.56 0.18 24.62
CA LEU A 238 -15.22 -0.07 23.34
C LEU A 238 -15.41 1.23 22.54
N ARG A 239 -15.79 2.32 23.22
CA ARG A 239 -15.94 3.63 22.60
C ARG A 239 -14.61 4.13 22.02
N GLU A 240 -13.51 4.03 22.76
CA GLU A 240 -12.17 4.39 22.29
C GLU A 240 -11.75 3.57 21.06
N ILE A 241 -11.95 2.25 21.09
CA ILE A 241 -11.66 1.36 19.94
C ILE A 241 -12.47 1.77 18.70
N ILE A 242 -13.77 2.08 18.86
CA ILE A 242 -14.62 2.49 17.73
C ILE A 242 -14.22 3.89 17.23
N VAL A 243 -13.81 4.83 18.09
CA VAL A 243 -13.31 6.15 17.64
C VAL A 243 -12.01 5.99 16.85
N GLU A 244 -11.05 5.23 17.37
CA GLU A 244 -9.77 4.97 16.71
C GLU A 244 -9.96 4.24 15.36
N ALA A 245 -10.85 3.25 15.33
CA ALA A 245 -11.19 2.55 14.09
C ALA A 245 -11.87 3.48 13.06
N ARG A 246 -12.68 4.49 13.47
CA ARG A 246 -13.30 5.46 12.54
C ARG A 246 -12.22 6.31 11.86
N ILE A 247 -11.25 6.80 12.65
CA ILE A 247 -10.12 7.58 12.15
C ILE A 247 -9.26 6.73 11.20
N SER A 248 -8.99 5.47 11.55
CA SER A 248 -8.22 4.54 10.70
C SER A 248 -8.91 4.25 9.36
N VAL A 249 -10.23 4.05 9.37
CA VAL A 249 -11.04 3.89 8.15
C VAL A 249 -11.02 5.15 7.29
N GLU A 250 -11.17 6.34 7.88
CA GLU A 250 -11.11 7.61 7.13
C GLU A 250 -9.74 7.82 6.47
N ASN A 251 -8.65 7.52 7.20
CA ASN A 251 -7.30 7.57 6.65
C ASN A 251 -7.10 6.55 5.51
N SER A 252 -7.68 5.35 5.64
CA SER A 252 -7.66 4.32 4.59
C SER A 252 -8.42 4.74 3.33
N GLU A 253 -9.59 5.38 3.46
CA GLU A 253 -10.35 5.96 2.34
C GLU A 253 -9.54 7.06 1.63
N LYS A 254 -8.88 7.95 2.38
CA LYS A 254 -8.02 9.01 1.82
C LYS A 254 -6.83 8.43 1.07
N ALA A 255 -6.08 7.52 1.69
CA ALA A 255 -4.92 6.87 1.09
C ALA A 255 -5.30 6.07 -0.17
N SER A 256 -6.44 5.39 -0.16
CA SER A 256 -6.96 4.68 -1.33
C SER A 256 -7.22 5.63 -2.51
N LYS A 257 -7.87 6.78 -2.28
CA LYS A 257 -8.13 7.76 -3.35
C LYS A 257 -6.84 8.33 -3.92
N GLU A 258 -5.84 8.60 -3.08
CA GLU A 258 -4.52 9.02 -3.55
C GLU A 258 -3.83 7.93 -4.37
N PHE A 259 -3.82 6.68 -3.90
CA PHE A 259 -3.26 5.56 -4.65
C PHE A 259 -3.93 5.40 -6.01
N TYR A 260 -5.26 5.47 -6.08
CA TYR A 260 -5.98 5.40 -7.35
C TYR A 260 -5.55 6.52 -8.32
N LYS A 261 -5.44 7.75 -7.83
CA LYS A 261 -5.00 8.91 -8.64
C LYS A 261 -3.56 8.74 -9.13
N VAL A 262 -2.64 8.38 -8.23
CA VAL A 262 -1.22 8.19 -8.57
C VAL A 262 -1.05 7.03 -9.55
N SER A 263 -1.75 5.91 -9.34
CA SER A 263 -1.71 4.79 -10.27
C SER A 263 -2.22 5.15 -11.66
N LYS A 264 -3.30 5.94 -11.77
CA LYS A 264 -3.81 6.45 -13.05
C LYS A 264 -2.76 7.29 -13.78
N GLU A 265 -2.07 8.17 -13.06
CA GLU A 265 -1.00 9.01 -13.60
C GLU A 265 0.21 8.18 -14.05
N PHE A 266 0.61 7.17 -13.26
CA PHE A 266 1.67 6.23 -13.63
C PHE A 266 1.32 5.40 -14.87
N ILE A 267 0.09 4.91 -15.02
CA ILE A 267 -0.34 4.20 -16.23
C ILE A 267 -0.16 5.10 -17.47
N SER A 268 -0.68 6.33 -17.41
CA SER A 268 -0.58 7.29 -18.53
C SER A 268 0.86 7.68 -18.84
N THR A 269 1.68 7.88 -17.81
CA THR A 269 3.10 8.18 -17.96
C THR A 269 3.86 7.00 -18.57
N SER A 270 3.57 5.78 -18.12
CA SER A 270 4.13 4.54 -18.69
C SER A 270 3.77 4.35 -20.15
N GLU A 271 2.51 4.56 -20.54
CA GLU A 271 2.08 4.46 -21.94
C GLU A 271 2.84 5.47 -22.82
N THR A 272 3.00 6.70 -22.32
CA THR A 272 3.76 7.75 -23.02
C THR A 272 5.24 7.35 -23.12
N GLN A 273 5.84 6.84 -22.04
CA GLN A 273 7.24 6.42 -22.03
C GLN A 273 7.51 5.21 -22.93
N ALA A 274 6.57 4.25 -23.01
CA ALA A 274 6.66 3.14 -23.95
C ALA A 274 6.61 3.64 -25.41
N ASN A 275 5.72 4.59 -25.71
CA ASN A 275 5.62 5.20 -27.04
C ASN A 275 6.89 5.98 -27.40
N ASP A 276 7.42 6.78 -26.48
CA ASP A 276 8.66 7.53 -26.71
C ASP A 276 9.86 6.58 -26.85
N SER A 277 9.92 5.49 -26.08
CA SER A 277 10.93 4.44 -26.26
C SER A 277 10.88 3.86 -27.68
N GLN A 278 9.68 3.63 -28.23
CA GLN A 278 9.55 3.17 -29.61
C GLN A 278 10.07 4.18 -30.63
N LYS A 279 9.81 5.48 -30.45
CA LYS A 279 10.36 6.53 -31.33
C LYS A 279 11.88 6.58 -31.26
N VAL A 280 12.46 6.45 -30.07
CA VAL A 280 13.92 6.42 -29.91
C VAL A 280 14.49 5.15 -30.57
N ALA A 281 13.80 4.01 -30.49
CA ALA A 281 14.22 2.79 -31.19
C ALA A 281 14.29 3.00 -32.71
N ASP A 282 13.26 3.60 -33.31
CA ASP A 282 13.24 3.94 -34.73
C ASP A 282 14.39 4.90 -35.11
N HIS A 283 14.69 5.89 -34.26
CA HIS A 283 15.83 6.77 -34.45
C HIS A 283 17.17 6.02 -34.39
N ILE A 284 17.32 5.04 -33.50
CA ILE A 284 18.54 4.24 -33.39
C ILE A 284 18.72 3.32 -34.60
N ASP A 285 17.65 2.75 -35.15
CA ASP A 285 17.74 1.99 -36.39
C ASP A 285 18.18 2.88 -37.57
N ARG A 286 17.66 4.11 -37.65
CA ARG A 286 18.13 5.12 -38.64
C ARG A 286 19.59 5.53 -38.42
N LEU A 287 20.04 5.67 -37.16
CA LEU A 287 21.44 5.96 -36.86
C LEU A 287 22.37 4.78 -37.17
N SER A 288 21.92 3.55 -36.96
CA SER A 288 22.66 2.33 -37.31
C SER A 288 22.89 2.24 -38.82
N THR A 289 21.83 2.45 -39.62
CA THR A 289 21.94 2.50 -41.10
C THR A 289 22.86 3.64 -41.57
N LEU A 290 22.82 4.79 -40.90
CA LEU A 290 23.72 5.91 -41.21
C LEU A 290 25.19 5.56 -40.92
N VAL A 291 25.49 4.87 -39.82
CA VAL A 291 26.86 4.42 -39.50
C VAL A 291 27.36 3.35 -40.47
N GLU A 292 26.49 2.46 -40.94
CA GLU A 292 26.84 1.51 -42.00
C GLU A 292 27.17 2.23 -43.31
N ALA A 293 26.35 3.21 -43.70
CA ALA A 293 26.62 4.06 -44.86
C ALA A 293 27.94 4.85 -44.69
N ASN A 294 28.17 5.42 -43.51
CA ASN A 294 29.40 6.15 -43.20
C ASN A 294 30.64 5.24 -43.30
N THR A 295 30.55 4.01 -42.79
CA THR A 295 31.61 3.00 -42.90
C THR A 295 31.91 2.68 -44.37
N SER A 296 30.88 2.54 -45.19
CA SER A 296 31.08 2.33 -46.63
C SER A 296 31.80 3.51 -47.29
N VAL A 297 31.47 4.75 -46.93
CA VAL A 297 32.14 5.96 -47.45
C VAL A 297 33.60 6.04 -46.99
N ILE A 298 33.91 5.61 -45.77
CA ILE A 298 35.29 5.54 -45.26
C ILE A 298 36.11 4.54 -46.10
N LEU A 299 35.56 3.37 -46.37
CA LEU A 299 36.23 2.33 -47.17
C LEU A 299 36.49 2.79 -48.61
N THR A 300 35.52 3.43 -49.26
CA THR A 300 35.72 3.96 -50.62
C THR A 300 36.68 5.14 -50.64
N SER A 301 36.68 5.99 -49.61
CA SER A 301 37.65 7.09 -49.46
C SER A 301 39.07 6.55 -49.31
N ALA A 302 39.26 5.47 -48.56
CA ALA A 302 40.56 4.80 -48.42
C ALA A 302 41.07 4.26 -49.77
N GLU A 303 40.17 3.69 -50.59
CA GLU A 303 40.49 3.24 -51.94
C GLU A 303 40.87 4.40 -52.87
N HIS A 304 40.10 5.49 -52.86
CA HIS A 304 40.42 6.70 -53.63
C HIS A 304 41.80 7.27 -53.24
N LEU A 305 42.15 7.23 -51.96
CA LEU A 305 43.45 7.68 -51.47
C LEU A 305 44.58 6.79 -52.01
N ARG A 306 44.44 5.46 -51.99
CA ARG A 306 45.44 4.56 -52.59
C ARG A 306 45.62 4.81 -54.09
N ASN A 307 44.54 5.08 -54.82
CA ASN A 307 44.60 5.40 -56.24
C ASN A 307 45.29 6.75 -56.50
N LEU A 308 44.99 7.77 -55.70
CA LEU A 308 45.69 9.06 -55.77
C LEU A 308 47.20 8.92 -55.49
N GLU A 309 47.60 8.04 -54.57
CA GLU A 309 49.01 7.86 -54.20
C GLU A 309 49.78 7.32 -55.40
N LYS A 310 49.18 6.34 -56.07
CA LYS A 310 49.71 5.73 -57.29
C LYS A 310 49.83 6.76 -58.43
N GLU A 311 48.84 7.63 -58.61
CA GLU A 311 48.90 8.70 -59.62
C GLU A 311 49.97 9.76 -59.31
N ILE A 312 50.17 10.13 -58.03
CA ILE A 312 51.27 11.02 -57.64
C ILE A 312 52.62 10.37 -57.93
N GLN A 313 52.81 9.10 -57.58
CA GLN A 313 54.06 8.38 -57.87
C GLN A 313 54.33 8.31 -59.38
N LYS A 314 53.29 8.02 -60.18
CA LYS A 314 53.38 8.03 -61.64
C LYS A 314 53.76 9.42 -62.16
N ASN A 315 53.11 10.48 -61.70
CA ASN A 315 53.46 11.85 -62.12
C ASN A 315 54.89 12.24 -61.73
N LEU A 316 55.37 11.84 -60.55
CA LEU A 316 56.76 12.04 -60.14
C LEU A 316 57.74 11.34 -61.09
N SER A 317 57.46 10.10 -61.49
CA SER A 317 58.30 9.41 -62.49
C SER A 317 58.30 10.12 -63.85
N SER A 318 57.14 10.57 -64.33
CA SER A 318 57.05 11.32 -65.58
C SER A 318 57.78 12.67 -65.53
N LEU A 319 57.84 13.34 -64.38
CA LEU A 319 58.65 14.56 -64.22
C LEU A 319 60.14 14.29 -64.39
N ILE A 320 60.63 13.14 -63.93
CA ILE A 320 62.03 12.72 -64.12
C ILE A 320 62.31 12.55 -65.62
N ASP A 321 61.44 11.83 -66.33
CA ASP A 321 61.58 11.59 -67.78
C ASP A 321 61.56 12.90 -68.60
N VAL A 322 60.67 13.84 -68.23
CA VAL A 322 60.58 15.16 -68.87
C VAL A 322 61.83 15.99 -68.57
N THR A 323 62.32 15.97 -67.33
CA THR A 323 63.54 16.68 -66.92
C THR A 323 64.75 16.19 -67.71
N GLU A 324 64.90 14.88 -67.89
CA GLU A 324 65.97 14.29 -68.72
C GLU A 324 65.84 14.73 -70.18
N SER A 325 64.62 14.67 -70.74
CA SER A 325 64.33 15.10 -72.11
C SER A 325 64.66 16.59 -72.34
N LEU A 326 64.34 17.47 -71.38
CA LEU A 326 64.63 18.89 -71.45
C LEU A 326 66.14 19.18 -71.39
N ASN A 327 66.87 18.41 -70.58
CA ASN A 327 68.33 18.53 -70.51
C ASN A 327 68.99 18.10 -71.83
N SER A 328 68.50 17.01 -72.44
CA SER A 328 68.92 16.58 -73.78
C SER A 328 68.60 17.64 -74.84
N LEU A 329 67.41 18.23 -74.80
CA LEU A 329 67.00 19.31 -75.71
C LEU A 329 67.90 20.56 -75.57
N ALA A 330 68.29 20.91 -74.34
CA ALA A 330 69.20 22.03 -74.09
C ALA A 330 70.61 21.75 -74.64
N LEU A 331 71.11 20.51 -74.53
CA LEU A 331 72.37 20.09 -75.16
C LEU A 331 72.29 20.16 -76.69
N GLN A 332 71.21 19.68 -77.29
CA GLN A 332 71.00 19.71 -78.74
C GLN A 332 70.85 21.14 -79.28
N ALA A 333 70.21 22.03 -78.53
CA ALA A 333 70.16 23.46 -78.84
C ALA A 333 71.56 24.07 -78.87
N LYS A 334 72.39 23.77 -77.87
CA LYS A 334 73.78 24.24 -77.81
C LYS A 334 74.60 23.73 -79.00
N GLU A 335 74.47 22.46 -79.36
CA GLU A 335 75.14 21.87 -80.52
C GLU A 335 74.70 22.50 -81.85
N SER A 336 73.40 22.78 -82.00
CA SER A 336 72.85 23.47 -83.18
C SER A 336 73.41 24.89 -83.29
N SER A 337 73.52 25.62 -82.17
CA SER A 337 74.13 26.94 -82.13
C SER A 337 75.61 26.92 -82.51
N ASP A 338 76.38 25.94 -82.03
CA ASP A 338 77.80 25.79 -82.37
C ASP A 338 77.99 25.41 -83.85
N THR A 339 77.12 24.56 -84.38
CA THR A 339 77.12 24.18 -85.80
C THR A 339 76.77 25.38 -86.69
N ALA A 340 75.80 26.21 -86.30
CA ALA A 340 75.45 27.42 -87.02
C ALA A 340 76.60 28.45 -87.01
N LEU A 341 77.29 28.62 -85.89
CA LEU A 341 78.49 29.47 -85.80
C LEU A 341 79.57 29.02 -86.79
N LYS A 342 79.89 27.72 -86.81
CA LYS A 342 80.86 27.16 -87.76
C LYS A 342 80.39 27.31 -89.20
N GLY A 343 79.10 27.13 -89.47
CA GLY A 343 78.51 27.35 -90.78
C GLY A 343 78.68 28.79 -91.26
N GLN A 344 78.41 29.76 -90.38
CA GLN A 344 78.56 31.18 -90.68
C GLN A 344 80.03 31.57 -90.94
N GLU A 345 80.98 31.02 -90.18
CA GLU A 345 82.42 31.20 -90.44
C GLU A 345 82.83 30.67 -91.83
N LYS A 346 82.26 29.53 -92.25
CA LYS A 346 82.51 28.97 -93.59
C LYS A 346 81.91 29.85 -94.70
N VAL A 347 80.70 30.37 -94.51
CA VAL A 347 80.05 31.27 -95.47
C VAL A 347 80.85 32.57 -95.63
N ASP A 348 81.30 33.18 -94.53
CA ASP A 348 82.17 34.37 -94.56
C ASP A 348 83.49 34.10 -95.33
N GLY A 349 84.08 32.91 -95.15
CA GLY A 349 85.24 32.46 -95.92
C GLY A 349 84.98 32.34 -97.43
N ILE A 350 83.81 31.82 -97.81
CA ILE A 350 83.41 31.70 -99.22
C ILE A 350 83.14 33.07 -99.84
N GLN A 351 82.44 33.98 -99.13
CA GLN A 351 82.21 35.35 -99.61
C GLN A 351 83.52 36.09 -99.88
N LYS A 352 84.51 35.96 -98.99
CA LYS A 352 85.87 36.50 -99.20
C LYS A 352 86.52 35.94 -100.47
N SER A 353 86.34 34.64 -100.72
CA SER A 353 86.86 33.97 -101.93
C SER A 353 86.17 34.50 -103.20
N PHE A 354 84.84 34.65 -103.19
CA PHE A 354 84.10 35.22 -104.33
C PHE A 354 84.50 36.67 -104.63
N LEU A 355 84.78 37.48 -103.60
CA LEU A 355 85.31 38.84 -103.80
C LEU A 355 86.67 38.82 -104.53
N GLU A 356 87.54 37.87 -104.22
CA GLU A 356 88.82 37.68 -104.91
C GLU A 356 88.64 37.22 -106.36
N VAL A 357 87.72 36.27 -106.61
CA VAL A 357 87.39 35.83 -107.97
C VAL A 357 86.77 36.97 -108.78
N LYS A 358 85.85 37.76 -108.20
CA LYS A 358 85.25 38.94 -108.84
C LYS A 358 86.31 39.96 -109.29
N ARG A 359 87.32 40.21 -108.45
CA ARG A 359 88.48 41.05 -108.83
C ARG A 359 89.29 40.44 -109.97
N THR A 360 89.47 39.13 -109.99
CA THR A 360 90.24 38.43 -111.04
C THR A 360 89.50 38.45 -112.38
N VAL A 361 88.20 38.17 -112.38
CA VAL A 361 87.31 38.27 -113.56
C VAL A 361 87.33 39.68 -114.15
N HIS A 362 87.29 40.71 -113.30
CA HIS A 362 87.39 42.10 -113.75
C HIS A 362 88.72 42.40 -114.47
N LYS A 363 89.86 41.96 -113.91
CA LYS A 363 91.18 42.12 -114.54
C LYS A 363 91.32 41.37 -115.87
N ILE A 364 90.70 40.19 -115.99
CA ILE A 364 90.67 39.44 -117.26
C ILE A 364 89.88 40.22 -118.30
N ASN A 365 88.70 40.74 -117.94
CA ASN A 365 87.89 41.55 -118.85
C ASN A 365 88.65 42.79 -119.35
N GLU A 366 89.34 43.52 -118.48
CA GLU A 366 90.20 44.64 -118.88
C GLU A 366 91.31 44.22 -119.87
N SER A 367 91.85 43.01 -119.71
CA SER A 367 92.89 42.47 -120.60
C SER A 367 92.31 42.07 -121.96
N LEU A 368 91.11 41.49 -122.00
CA LEU A 368 90.40 41.14 -123.24
C LEU A 368 90.06 42.37 -124.07
N VAL A 369 89.60 43.46 -123.44
CA VAL A 369 89.36 44.74 -124.14
C VAL A 369 90.63 45.22 -124.86
N LYS A 370 91.79 45.17 -124.19
CA LYS A 370 93.08 45.53 -124.79
C LYS A 370 93.50 44.60 -125.93
N ILE A 371 93.27 43.29 -125.81
CA ILE A 371 93.55 42.32 -126.88
C ILE A 371 92.64 42.58 -128.08
N GLY A 372 91.36 42.86 -127.86
CA GLY A 372 90.40 43.24 -128.89
C GLY A 372 90.87 44.47 -129.68
N ASP A 373 91.31 45.51 -128.97
CA ASP A 373 91.88 46.73 -129.57
C ASP A 373 93.13 46.42 -130.41
N ILE A 374 94.05 45.58 -129.91
CA ILE A 374 95.24 45.13 -130.65
C ILE A 374 94.83 44.37 -131.91
N SER A 375 93.86 43.47 -131.80
CA SER A 375 93.35 42.67 -132.93
C SER A 375 92.75 43.55 -134.02
N THR A 376 91.92 44.54 -133.67
CA THR A 376 91.36 45.49 -134.64
C THR A 376 92.45 46.32 -135.31
N ARG A 377 93.43 46.83 -134.55
CA ARG A 377 94.58 47.56 -135.11
C ARG A 377 95.41 46.67 -136.05
N THR A 378 95.61 45.42 -135.69
CA THR A 378 96.37 44.44 -136.48
C THR A 378 95.64 44.12 -137.79
N ASN A 379 94.30 43.97 -137.73
CA ASN A 379 93.47 43.78 -138.91
C ASN A 379 93.52 44.99 -139.86
N MET A 380 93.47 46.22 -139.33
CA MET A 380 93.60 47.44 -140.12
C MET A 380 95.00 47.59 -140.75
N LEU A 381 96.07 47.23 -140.02
CA LEU A 381 97.43 47.22 -140.56
C LEU A 381 97.60 46.17 -141.66
N ALA A 382 97.03 44.98 -141.47
CA ALA A 382 97.04 43.90 -142.44
C ALA A 382 96.25 44.26 -143.71
N LEU A 383 95.07 44.86 -143.56
CA LEU A 383 94.27 45.37 -144.68
C LEU A 383 95.04 46.45 -145.47
N ASN A 384 95.69 47.39 -144.77
CA ASN A 384 96.54 48.41 -145.42
C ASN A 384 97.72 47.76 -146.17
N ALA A 385 98.33 46.72 -145.60
CA ALA A 385 99.42 45.98 -146.24
C ALA A 385 98.94 45.16 -147.45
N ALA A 386 97.74 44.56 -147.41
CA ALA A 386 97.12 43.85 -148.52
C ALA A 386 96.79 44.80 -149.69
N ILE A 387 96.29 46.01 -149.39
CA ILE A 387 96.05 47.07 -150.37
C ILE A 387 97.36 47.48 -151.06
N GLU A 388 98.43 47.71 -150.29
CA GLU A 388 99.72 48.14 -150.85
C GLU A 388 100.42 47.00 -151.62
N ALA A 389 100.23 45.74 -151.20
CA ALA A 389 100.68 44.55 -151.92
C ALA A 389 99.94 44.34 -153.25
N ALA A 390 98.61 44.57 -153.29
CA ALA A 390 97.82 44.56 -154.53
C ALA A 390 98.25 45.68 -155.49
N ARG A 391 98.68 46.83 -154.95
CA ARG A 391 99.19 47.98 -155.70
C ARG A 391 100.55 47.74 -156.37
N ALA A 392 101.37 46.85 -155.80
CA ALA A 392 102.69 46.48 -156.31
C ALA A 392 102.68 45.40 -157.42
N GLY A 393 101.51 44.92 -157.85
CA GLY A 393 101.37 43.98 -158.98
C GLY A 393 102.07 42.63 -158.75
N ASP A 394 102.77 42.10 -159.76
CA ASP A 394 103.42 40.77 -159.70
C ASP A 394 104.51 40.65 -158.61
N HIS A 395 105.13 41.76 -158.18
CA HIS A 395 106.12 41.78 -157.09
C HIS A 395 105.50 41.71 -155.68
N GLY A 396 104.21 42.04 -155.55
CA GLY A 396 103.49 42.09 -154.27
C GLY A 396 102.77 40.80 -153.88
N ARG A 397 102.69 39.81 -154.79
CA ARG A 397 101.91 38.57 -154.59
C ARG A 397 102.24 37.83 -153.29
N GLY A 398 103.52 37.68 -152.95
CA GLY A 398 103.94 37.02 -151.70
C GLY A 398 103.55 37.81 -150.43
N PHE A 399 103.62 39.15 -150.49
CA PHE A 399 103.23 40.02 -149.39
C PHE A 399 101.71 40.12 -149.21
N SER A 400 100.94 40.04 -150.31
CA SER A 400 99.48 40.00 -150.25
C SER A 400 98.98 38.76 -149.52
N VAL A 401 99.58 37.59 -149.78
CA VAL A 401 99.22 36.34 -149.07
C VAL A 401 99.52 36.44 -147.58
N VAL A 402 100.67 37.02 -147.19
CA VAL A 402 101.02 37.21 -145.78
C VAL A 402 100.08 38.24 -145.11
N ALA A 403 99.72 39.32 -145.80
CA ALA A 403 98.80 40.32 -145.28
C ALA A 403 97.38 39.77 -145.10
N ASP A 404 96.87 38.98 -146.06
CA ASP A 404 95.59 38.28 -145.93
C ASP A 404 95.61 37.27 -144.77
N GLU A 405 96.70 36.53 -144.59
CA GLU A 405 96.87 35.59 -143.46
C GLU A 405 96.89 36.32 -142.11
N ILE A 406 97.57 37.48 -142.00
CA ILE A 406 97.57 38.31 -140.78
C ILE A 406 96.18 38.91 -140.52
N SER A 407 95.47 39.34 -141.57
CA SER A 407 94.09 39.86 -141.44
C SER A 407 93.15 38.76 -140.95
N GLN A 408 93.22 37.56 -141.53
CA GLN A 408 92.46 36.40 -141.06
C GLN A 408 92.82 36.01 -139.61
N LEU A 409 94.10 36.03 -139.23
CA LEU A 409 94.53 35.74 -137.86
C LEU A 409 94.02 36.81 -136.87
N ALA A 410 94.00 38.07 -137.26
CA ALA A 410 93.46 39.17 -136.47
C ALA A 410 91.93 39.11 -136.35
N GLU A 411 91.22 38.68 -137.40
CA GLU A 411 89.78 38.41 -137.34
C GLU A 411 89.48 37.21 -136.42
N HIS A 412 90.25 36.13 -136.55
CA HIS A 412 90.15 34.93 -135.70
C HIS A 412 90.45 35.25 -134.23
N THR A 413 91.45 36.10 -133.96
CA THR A 413 91.78 36.57 -132.61
C THR A 413 90.67 37.43 -132.03
N MET A 414 90.05 38.31 -132.83
CA MET A 414 88.92 39.12 -132.42
C MET A 414 87.68 38.26 -132.11
N LYS A 415 87.41 37.24 -132.94
CA LYS A 415 86.33 36.26 -132.69
C LYS A 415 86.57 35.50 -131.38
N ASN A 416 87.76 34.93 -131.18
CA ASN A 416 88.11 34.23 -129.95
C ASN A 416 88.04 35.15 -128.73
N THR A 417 88.45 36.41 -128.85
CA THR A 417 88.37 37.40 -127.75
C THR A 417 86.92 37.68 -127.37
N ARG A 418 86.01 37.79 -128.35
CA ARG A 418 84.56 37.92 -128.09
C ARG A 418 84.01 36.68 -127.38
N GLU A 419 84.33 35.48 -127.87
CA GLU A 419 83.91 34.23 -127.22
C GLU A 419 84.40 34.13 -125.76
N ILE A 420 85.64 34.53 -125.47
CA ILE A 420 86.15 34.58 -124.09
C ILE A 420 85.45 35.69 -123.27
N THR A 421 85.13 36.84 -123.88
CA THR A 421 84.40 37.93 -123.21
C THR A 421 83.02 37.46 -122.76
N ASP A 422 82.30 36.73 -123.63
CA ASP A 422 81.00 36.15 -123.31
C ASP A 422 81.11 35.13 -122.15
N LEU A 423 82.15 34.29 -122.14
CA LEU A 423 82.43 33.36 -121.03
C LEU A 423 82.77 34.08 -119.72
N ILE A 424 83.50 35.19 -119.77
CA ILE A 424 83.85 36.01 -118.61
C ILE A 424 82.63 36.73 -118.05
N GLU A 425 81.74 37.24 -118.90
CA GLU A 425 80.48 37.84 -118.49
C GLU A 425 79.54 36.80 -117.87
N PHE A 426 79.46 35.60 -118.46
CA PHE A 426 78.74 34.46 -117.86
C PHE A 426 79.32 34.08 -116.49
N THR A 427 80.65 34.06 -116.34
CA THR A 427 81.33 33.77 -115.08
C THR A 427 81.04 34.86 -114.04
N ARG A 428 81.04 36.14 -114.44
CA ARG A 428 80.68 37.26 -113.57
C ARG A 428 79.25 37.11 -113.04
N SER A 429 78.29 36.83 -113.93
CA SER A 429 76.89 36.61 -113.55
C SER A 429 76.75 35.41 -112.60
N SER A 430 77.50 34.33 -112.82
CA SER A 430 77.50 33.15 -111.94
C SER A 430 78.04 33.48 -110.54
N ILE A 431 79.07 34.31 -110.42
CA ILE A 431 79.61 34.76 -109.12
C ILE A 431 78.62 35.67 -108.40
N GLU A 432 77.95 36.58 -109.10
CA GLU A 432 76.94 37.45 -108.49
C GLU A 432 75.73 36.67 -107.99
N SER A 433 75.30 35.64 -108.73
CA SER A 433 74.29 34.68 -108.25
C SER A 433 74.78 33.93 -107.01
N GLY A 434 76.03 33.44 -107.02
CA GLY A 434 76.63 32.73 -105.89
C GLY A 434 76.76 33.59 -104.63
N ASP A 435 77.11 34.87 -104.75
CA ASP A 435 77.15 35.82 -103.64
C ASP A 435 75.75 36.06 -103.04
N GLY A 436 74.72 36.12 -103.90
CA GLY A 436 73.32 36.15 -103.49
C GLY A 436 72.92 34.92 -102.66
N GLU A 437 73.30 33.72 -103.10
CA GLU A 437 73.08 32.48 -102.33
C GLU A 437 73.84 32.48 -101.00
N MET A 438 75.08 33.00 -100.96
CA MET A 438 75.86 33.08 -99.71
C MET A 438 75.22 34.03 -98.67
N ASN A 439 74.63 35.15 -99.12
CA ASN A 439 73.87 36.01 -98.21
C ASN A 439 72.66 35.28 -97.62
N GLN A 440 71.92 34.51 -98.44
CA GLN A 440 70.82 33.68 -97.94
C GLN A 440 71.30 32.61 -96.94
N PHE A 441 72.46 31.99 -97.17
CA PHE A 441 73.05 31.05 -96.21
C PHE A 441 73.43 31.74 -94.88
N SER A 442 73.96 32.96 -94.92
CA SER A 442 74.27 33.73 -93.70
C SER A 442 73.00 34.03 -92.88
N ASP A 443 71.92 34.45 -93.55
CA ASP A 443 70.63 34.68 -92.91
C ASP A 443 70.07 33.38 -92.31
N PHE A 444 70.19 32.27 -93.04
CA PHE A 444 69.75 30.95 -92.57
C PHE A 444 70.48 30.51 -91.28
N PHE A 445 71.80 30.67 -91.20
CA PHE A 445 72.55 30.35 -89.97
C PHE A 445 72.20 31.28 -88.81
N THR A 446 71.90 32.56 -89.08
CA THR A 446 71.43 33.51 -88.06
C THR A 446 70.09 33.06 -87.47
N ILE A 447 69.15 32.61 -88.32
CA ILE A 447 67.86 32.04 -87.88
C ILE A 447 68.06 30.78 -87.04
N ILE A 448 69.00 29.88 -87.41
CA ILE A 448 69.30 28.69 -86.61
C ILE A 448 69.82 29.06 -85.22
N GLN A 449 70.71 30.05 -85.12
CA GLN A 449 71.20 30.55 -83.84
C GLN A 449 70.08 31.09 -82.95
N GLU A 450 69.20 31.91 -83.51
CA GLU A 450 68.07 32.48 -82.78
C GLU A 450 67.15 31.37 -82.25
N ASN A 451 66.79 30.42 -83.12
CA ASN A 451 65.97 29.27 -82.75
C ASN A 451 66.63 28.40 -81.67
N ALA A 452 67.93 28.14 -81.78
CA ALA A 452 68.69 27.40 -80.77
C ALA A 452 68.72 28.14 -79.42
N SER A 453 68.93 29.46 -79.42
CA SER A 453 68.90 30.29 -78.21
C SER A 453 67.53 30.27 -77.54
N ASN A 454 66.47 30.40 -78.35
CA ASN A 454 65.09 30.33 -77.88
C ASN A 454 64.77 28.95 -77.28
N MET A 455 65.21 27.87 -77.92
CA MET A 455 65.04 26.51 -77.44
C MET A 455 65.77 26.28 -76.10
N ALA A 456 67.02 26.75 -75.96
CA ALA A 456 67.76 26.66 -74.71
C ALA A 456 67.09 27.44 -73.56
N ARG A 457 66.60 28.65 -73.85
CA ARG A 457 65.87 29.46 -72.86
C ARG A 457 64.56 28.79 -72.43
N PHE A 458 63.82 28.24 -73.39
CA PHE A 458 62.58 27.51 -73.13
C PHE A 458 62.82 26.26 -72.28
N SER A 459 63.86 25.47 -72.58
CA SER A 459 64.25 24.33 -71.76
C SER A 459 64.58 24.73 -70.32
N MET A 460 65.32 25.83 -70.12
CA MET A 460 65.61 26.31 -68.76
C MET A 460 64.36 26.71 -67.99
N HIS A 461 63.40 27.37 -68.64
CA HIS A 461 62.13 27.72 -68.01
C HIS A 461 61.34 26.47 -67.62
N LEU A 462 61.21 25.50 -68.54
CA LEU A 462 60.49 24.27 -68.25
C LEU A 462 61.16 23.44 -67.14
N LEU A 463 62.49 23.44 -67.04
CA LEU A 463 63.19 22.78 -65.93
C LEU A 463 62.82 23.38 -64.57
N GLU A 464 62.66 24.70 -64.49
CA GLU A 464 62.19 25.36 -63.26
C GLU A 464 60.72 25.03 -62.96
N ASP A 465 59.86 24.96 -63.99
CA ASP A 465 58.48 24.52 -63.86
C ASP A 465 58.40 23.07 -63.36
N MET A 466 59.22 22.16 -63.89
CA MET A 466 59.30 20.76 -63.46
C MET A 466 59.70 20.66 -61.98
N ARG A 467 60.68 21.45 -61.53
CA ARG A 467 61.13 21.49 -60.14
C ARG A 467 60.05 21.99 -59.20
N THR A 468 59.31 23.02 -59.61
CA THR A 468 58.17 23.54 -58.85
C THR A 468 57.05 22.50 -58.75
N GLN A 469 56.76 21.80 -59.85
CA GLN A 469 55.76 20.73 -59.89
C GLN A 469 56.15 19.53 -59.03
N GLU A 470 57.43 19.14 -59.01
CA GLU A 470 57.96 18.10 -58.13
C GLU A 470 57.74 18.47 -56.65
N SER A 471 58.05 19.71 -56.27
CA SER A 471 57.79 20.22 -54.92
C SER A 471 56.30 20.16 -54.55
N GLY A 472 55.42 20.58 -55.48
CA GLY A 472 53.97 20.52 -55.30
C GLY A 472 53.46 19.09 -55.11
N LEU A 473 53.93 18.13 -55.91
CA LEU A 473 53.57 16.72 -55.77
C LEU A 473 54.04 16.11 -54.45
N ASN A 474 55.24 16.48 -53.97
CA ASN A 474 55.73 16.06 -52.66
C ASN A 474 54.86 16.58 -51.51
N ILE A 475 54.35 17.82 -51.61
CA ILE A 475 53.40 18.37 -50.62
C ILE A 475 52.08 17.59 -50.68
N CYS A 476 51.55 17.31 -51.87
CA CYS A 476 50.35 16.49 -52.03
C CYS A 476 50.54 15.10 -51.40
N SER A 477 51.68 14.43 -51.63
CA SER A 477 52.01 13.15 -50.99
C SER A 477 51.97 13.22 -49.46
N ARG A 478 52.55 14.27 -48.86
CA ARG A 478 52.48 14.46 -47.40
C ARG A 478 51.04 14.66 -46.91
N LYS A 479 50.24 15.46 -47.62
CA LYS A 479 48.82 15.68 -47.28
C LYS A 479 48.01 14.40 -47.42
N MET A 480 48.37 13.51 -48.33
CA MET A 480 47.73 12.20 -48.45
C MET A 480 47.99 11.31 -47.24
N TYR A 481 49.19 11.32 -46.66
CA TYR A 481 49.44 10.60 -45.40
C TYR A 481 48.60 11.14 -44.24
N GLU A 482 48.40 12.46 -44.17
CA GLU A 482 47.53 13.08 -43.17
C GLU A 482 46.06 12.65 -43.35
N ILE A 483 45.55 12.65 -44.59
CA ILE A 483 44.19 12.17 -44.88
C ILE A 483 44.07 10.67 -44.57
N ALA A 484 45.09 9.87 -44.86
CA ALA A 484 45.08 8.44 -44.54
C ALA A 484 44.95 8.19 -43.04
N SER A 485 45.67 8.96 -42.21
CA SER A 485 45.52 8.93 -40.76
C SER A 485 44.09 9.27 -40.32
N ASN A 486 43.52 10.35 -40.87
CA ASN A 486 42.15 10.76 -40.56
C ASN A 486 41.11 9.69 -40.95
N ILE A 487 41.33 8.96 -42.06
CA ILE A 487 40.48 7.84 -42.46
C ILE A 487 40.52 6.72 -41.43
N THR A 488 41.71 6.39 -40.89
CA THR A 488 41.84 5.39 -39.82
C THR A 488 41.13 5.83 -38.54
N ASP A 489 41.22 7.11 -38.16
CA ASP A 489 40.51 7.65 -36.99
C ASP A 489 38.98 7.62 -37.19
N LEU A 490 38.52 7.91 -38.41
CA LEU A 490 37.10 7.79 -38.78
C LEU A 490 36.61 6.34 -38.73
N GLU A 491 37.43 5.38 -39.16
CA GLU A 491 37.12 3.95 -39.06
C GLU A 491 36.91 3.53 -37.61
N HIS A 492 37.82 3.92 -36.72
CA HIS A 492 37.70 3.67 -35.28
C HIS A 492 36.43 4.30 -34.70
N SER A 493 36.19 5.59 -34.99
CA SER A 493 35.00 6.31 -34.53
C SER A 493 33.70 5.68 -35.03
N SER A 494 33.69 5.16 -36.26
CA SER A 494 32.54 4.46 -36.83
C SER A 494 32.24 3.16 -36.08
N LEU A 495 33.27 2.40 -35.70
CA LEU A 495 33.14 1.17 -34.91
C LEU A 495 32.62 1.45 -33.49
N GLU A 496 33.14 2.48 -32.83
CA GLU A 496 32.66 2.92 -31.52
C GLU A 496 31.18 3.34 -31.57
N ASN A 497 30.80 4.14 -32.57
CA ASN A 497 29.40 4.54 -32.78
C ASN A 497 28.49 3.32 -32.97
N LYS A 498 28.93 2.32 -33.74
CA LYS A 498 28.19 1.07 -33.92
C LYS A 498 27.97 0.34 -32.59
N SER A 499 28.98 0.26 -31.75
CA SER A 499 28.87 -0.34 -30.41
C SER A 499 27.93 0.46 -29.51
N ALA A 500 28.07 1.79 -29.48
CA ALA A 500 27.23 2.68 -28.68
C ALA A 500 25.75 2.57 -29.06
N TYR A 501 25.42 2.52 -30.35
CA TYR A 501 24.04 2.34 -30.81
C TYR A 501 23.47 0.97 -30.41
N SER A 502 24.28 -0.09 -30.42
CA SER A 502 23.86 -1.39 -29.91
C SER A 502 23.50 -1.32 -28.41
N SER A 503 24.31 -0.64 -27.60
CA SER A 503 24.03 -0.46 -26.17
C SER A 503 22.80 0.41 -25.91
N ILE A 504 22.60 1.48 -26.69
CA ILE A 504 21.41 2.32 -26.59
C ILE A 504 20.16 1.52 -26.99
N LYS A 505 20.24 0.71 -28.05
CA LYS A 505 19.14 -0.19 -28.46
C LYS A 505 18.70 -1.11 -27.34
N GLN A 506 19.65 -1.72 -26.62
CA GLN A 506 19.34 -2.54 -25.44
C GLN A 506 18.69 -1.72 -24.33
N SER A 507 19.23 -0.54 -24.02
CA SER A 507 18.68 0.35 -22.97
C SER A 507 17.24 0.77 -23.26
N ILE A 508 16.90 0.97 -24.53
CA ILE A 508 15.53 1.30 -24.96
C ILE A 508 14.58 0.10 -24.78
N GLN A 509 15.05 -1.12 -25.06
CA GLN A 509 14.27 -2.33 -24.79
C GLN A 509 13.99 -2.47 -23.30
N ASP A 510 15.00 -2.24 -22.45
CA ASP A 510 14.85 -2.30 -20.99
C ASP A 510 13.89 -1.21 -20.48
N LEU A 511 13.94 0.00 -21.04
CA LEU A 511 13.01 1.10 -20.72
C LEU A 511 11.57 0.76 -21.11
N SER A 512 11.37 0.21 -22.31
CA SER A 512 10.04 -0.22 -22.78
C SER A 512 9.47 -1.33 -21.89
N GLN A 513 10.29 -2.30 -21.53
CA GLN A 513 9.90 -3.36 -20.60
C GLN A 513 9.57 -2.80 -19.21
N GLY A 514 10.39 -1.89 -18.68
CA GLY A 514 10.16 -1.22 -17.41
C GLY A 514 8.85 -0.42 -17.39
N ALA A 515 8.55 0.31 -18.46
CA ALA A 515 7.29 1.04 -18.62
C ALA A 515 6.08 0.08 -18.59
N ASN A 516 6.15 -1.06 -19.26
CA ASN A 516 5.08 -2.06 -19.22
C ASN A 516 4.87 -2.64 -17.80
N LEU A 517 5.96 -2.92 -17.07
CA LEU A 517 5.89 -3.40 -15.68
C LEU A 517 5.28 -2.36 -14.74
N ILE A 518 5.66 -1.08 -14.87
CA ILE A 518 5.07 0.02 -14.09
C ILE A 518 3.58 0.16 -14.37
N SER A 519 3.16 0.04 -15.64
CA SER A 519 1.75 0.11 -16.03
C SER A 519 0.94 -1.03 -15.38
N ALA A 520 1.43 -2.27 -15.49
CA ALA A 520 0.79 -3.44 -14.88
C ALA A 520 0.72 -3.33 -13.35
N GLY A 521 1.82 -2.96 -12.69
CA GLY A 521 1.86 -2.74 -11.24
C GLY A 521 0.92 -1.62 -10.79
N SER A 522 0.80 -0.56 -11.58
CA SER A 522 -0.13 0.54 -11.31
C SER A 522 -1.59 0.11 -11.48
N GLN A 523 -1.92 -0.75 -12.44
CA GLN A 523 -3.24 -1.37 -12.53
C GLN A 523 -3.57 -2.21 -11.29
N GLU A 524 -2.61 -2.99 -10.78
CA GLU A 524 -2.79 -3.74 -9.53
C GLU A 524 -3.02 -2.80 -8.34
N ILE A 525 -2.21 -1.75 -8.17
CA ILE A 525 -2.39 -0.77 -7.09
C ILE A 525 -3.76 -0.08 -7.20
N SER A 526 -4.17 0.34 -8.40
CA SER A 526 -5.50 0.91 -8.65
C SER A 526 -6.62 -0.05 -8.24
N SER A 527 -6.49 -1.34 -8.54
CA SER A 527 -7.45 -2.37 -8.12
C SER A 527 -7.43 -2.61 -6.60
N GLY A 528 -6.25 -2.52 -5.98
CA GLY A 528 -6.04 -2.65 -4.54
C GLY A 528 -6.66 -1.48 -3.78
N ALA A 529 -6.45 -0.26 -4.25
CA ALA A 529 -7.08 0.95 -3.76
C ALA A 529 -8.60 0.82 -3.76
N LYS A 530 -9.20 0.42 -4.90
CA LYS A 530 -10.65 0.20 -4.98
C LYS A 530 -11.15 -0.81 -3.95
N ARG A 531 -10.42 -1.91 -3.74
CA ARG A 531 -10.74 -2.91 -2.70
C ARG A 531 -10.64 -2.33 -1.29
N ILE A 532 -9.63 -1.51 -0.99
CA ILE A 532 -9.49 -0.83 0.30
C ILE A 532 -10.66 0.13 0.53
N ASP A 533 -11.07 0.90 -0.48
CA ASP A 533 -12.21 1.82 -0.39
C ASP A 533 -13.52 1.04 -0.11
N GLU A 534 -13.75 -0.05 -0.84
CA GLU A 534 -14.92 -0.92 -0.63
C GLU A 534 -14.93 -1.56 0.78
N GLN A 535 -13.79 -2.01 1.30
CA GLN A 535 -13.67 -2.59 2.64
C GLN A 535 -13.85 -1.51 3.71
N SER A 536 -13.25 -0.34 3.53
CA SER A 536 -13.41 0.81 4.42
C SER A 536 -14.90 1.21 4.52
N GLY A 537 -15.61 1.25 3.39
CA GLY A 537 -17.06 1.48 3.37
C GLY A 537 -17.90 0.38 4.02
N LYS A 538 -17.44 -0.88 4.06
CA LYS A 538 -18.10 -1.95 4.84
C LYS A 538 -17.87 -1.78 6.34
N VAL A 539 -16.64 -1.50 6.75
CA VAL A 539 -16.30 -1.28 8.17
C VAL A 539 -17.04 -0.05 8.70
N LYS A 540 -17.06 1.06 7.96
CA LYS A 540 -17.82 2.26 8.30
C LYS A 540 -19.29 1.97 8.59
N ARG A 541 -19.96 1.20 7.73
CA ARG A 541 -21.36 0.76 7.94
C ARG A 541 -21.55 -0.13 9.16
N LEU A 542 -20.57 -0.99 9.48
CA LEU A 542 -20.62 -1.76 10.73
C LEU A 542 -20.49 -0.86 11.96
N MET A 543 -19.69 0.19 11.86
CA MET A 543 -19.46 1.17 12.92
C MET A 543 -20.61 2.17 13.11
N GLU A 544 -21.46 2.37 12.10
CA GLU A 544 -22.69 3.16 12.21
C GLU A 544 -23.71 2.53 13.17
N LYS A 545 -23.64 1.21 13.39
CA LYS A 545 -24.46 0.53 14.41
C LYS A 545 -24.11 0.98 15.83
N PHE A 546 -22.92 1.54 16.05
CA PHE A 546 -22.48 2.05 17.33
C PHE A 546 -22.76 3.55 17.43
N SER A 547 -23.70 3.92 18.30
CA SER A 547 -23.97 5.29 18.71
C SER A 547 -23.00 5.67 19.82
N ILE A 548 -22.04 6.52 19.49
CA ILE A 548 -21.04 7.07 20.42
C ILE A 548 -21.42 8.48 20.83
#